data_AF-A0A2V6SLX9-F1
#
_entry.id   AF-A0A2V6SLX9-F1
#
_cell.length_a   1.000
_cell.length_b   1.000
_cell.length_c   1.000
_cell.angle_alpha   90.00
_cell.angle_beta   90.00
_cell.angle_gamma   90.00
#
_symmetry.space_group_name_H-M   'P 1'
#
loop_
_entity.id
_entity.type
_entity.pdbx_description
1 polymer ?
#
loop_
_entity_poly.entity_id
_entity_poly.type
_entity_poly.pdbx_seq_one_letter_code
_entity_poly.pdbx_strand_id
1 'polypeptide(L)'
;MRRVLIALALIVATAGAALANQCPLLIKQIEDATAGKTDDASKKAQALAKEAKALHDSGKHAESVAKADEAAKAINLTLKKK
;
A
#
# COMPACT_ATOMS: atom_id res chain seq x y z
N MET A 1 -13.09 32.68 -16.33
CA MET A 1 -13.68 31.37 -15.97
C MET A 1 -12.90 30.17 -16.53
N ARG A 2 -12.46 30.18 -17.80
CA ARG A 2 -11.74 29.05 -18.43
C ARG A 2 -10.36 28.71 -17.81
N ARG A 3 -9.69 29.67 -17.17
CA ARG A 3 -8.39 29.49 -16.50
C ARG A 3 -8.48 28.88 -15.09
N VAL A 4 -9.62 29.04 -14.41
CA VAL A 4 -9.83 28.51 -13.04
C VAL A 4 -10.12 27.00 -13.08
N LEU A 5 -10.80 26.53 -14.14
CA LEU A 5 -11.11 25.11 -14.31
C LEU A 5 -9.87 24.25 -14.62
N ILE A 6 -8.82 24.81 -15.26
CA ILE A 6 -7.57 24.10 -15.56
C ILE A 6 -6.73 23.91 -14.28
N ALA A 7 -6.78 24.86 -13.34
CA ALA A 7 -6.02 24.78 -12.09
C ALA A 7 -6.56 23.68 -11.13
N LEU A 8 -7.87 23.40 -11.15
CA LEU A 8 -8.47 22.40 -10.28
C LEU A 8 -8.19 20.95 -10.73
N ALA A 9 -8.06 20.72 -12.05
CA ALA A 9 -7.75 19.41 -12.62
C ALA A 9 -6.31 18.94 -12.28
N LEU A 10 -5.37 19.87 -12.06
CA LEU A 10 -3.99 19.55 -11.70
C LEU A 10 -3.83 19.10 -10.23
N ILE A 11 -4.75 19.48 -9.35
CA ILE A 11 -4.68 19.17 -7.91
C ILE A 11 -5.11 17.72 -7.62
N VAL A 12 -6.03 17.16 -8.41
CA VAL A 12 -6.46 15.76 -8.24
C VAL A 12 -5.38 14.77 -8.68
N ALA A 13 -4.53 15.14 -9.64
CA ALA A 13 -3.45 14.29 -10.13
C ALA A 13 -2.30 14.10 -9.12
N THR A 14 -2.04 15.08 -8.24
CA THR A 14 -0.92 15.02 -7.30
C THR A 14 -1.21 14.16 -6.07
N ALA A 15 -2.47 14.02 -5.66
CA ALA A 15 -2.87 13.11 -4.58
C ALA A 15 -2.67 11.63 -4.95
N GLY A 16 -2.84 11.27 -6.23
CA GLY A 16 -2.59 9.92 -6.73
C GLY A 16 -1.11 9.52 -6.70
N ALA A 17 -0.20 10.45 -7.03
CA ALA A 17 1.23 10.18 -7.07
C ALA A 17 1.86 9.93 -5.68
N ALA A 18 1.37 10.62 -4.64
CA ALA A 18 1.78 10.39 -3.26
C ALA A 18 1.33 9.00 -2.76
N LEU A 19 0.10 8.60 -3.10
CA LEU A 19 -0.47 7.31 -2.71
C LEU A 19 0.16 6.12 -3.45
N ALA A 20 0.57 6.33 -4.72
CA ALA A 20 1.24 5.31 -5.52
C ALA A 20 2.57 4.84 -4.89
N ASN A 21 3.32 5.75 -4.25
CA ASN A 21 4.57 5.42 -3.56
C ASN A 21 4.37 4.83 -2.15
N GLN A 22 3.17 4.96 -1.58
CA GLN A 22 2.87 4.41 -0.25
C GLN A 22 2.70 2.90 -0.31
N CYS A 23 1.95 2.36 -1.27
CA CYS A 23 1.67 0.93 -1.33
C CYS A 23 2.96 0.08 -1.40
N PRO A 24 3.92 0.37 -2.30
CA PRO A 24 5.18 -0.38 -2.38
C PRO A 24 6.00 -0.29 -1.08
N LEU A 25 5.99 0.87 -0.40
CA LEU A 25 6.67 1.05 0.87
C LEU A 25 6.06 0.17 1.99
N LEU A 26 4.73 0.10 2.06
CA LEU A 26 4.04 -0.72 3.06
C LEU A 26 4.23 -2.21 2.81
N ILE A 27 4.11 -2.64 1.54
CA ILE A 27 4.33 -4.02 1.11
C ILE A 27 5.76 -4.46 1.49
N LYS A 28 6.77 -3.65 1.16
CA LYS A 28 8.15 -3.94 1.48
C LYS A 28 8.39 -4.10 3.00
N GLN A 29 7.79 -3.25 3.83
CA GLN A 29 7.92 -3.38 5.29
C GLN A 29 7.41 -4.74 5.80
N ILE A 30 6.36 -5.29 5.19
CA ILE A 30 5.83 -6.62 5.53
C ILE A 30 6.76 -7.72 5.02
N GLU A 31 7.26 -7.61 3.79
CA GLU A 31 8.21 -8.55 3.21
C GLU A 31 9.49 -8.63 4.06
N ASP A 32 10.05 -7.48 4.44
CA ASP A 32 11.24 -7.39 5.28
C ASP A 32 10.98 -7.98 6.69
N ALA A 33 9.83 -7.67 7.30
CA ALA A 33 9.47 -8.19 8.62
C ALA A 33 9.21 -9.70 8.65
N THR A 34 8.88 -10.30 7.51
CA THR A 34 8.60 -11.73 7.36
C THR A 34 9.74 -12.51 6.69
N ALA A 35 10.83 -11.84 6.31
CA ALA A 35 11.96 -12.46 5.64
C ALA A 35 12.56 -13.60 6.49
N GLY A 36 12.69 -14.78 5.88
CA GLY A 36 13.22 -15.98 6.54
C GLY A 36 12.32 -16.60 7.61
N LYS A 37 11.14 -16.04 7.88
CA LYS A 37 10.19 -16.60 8.84
C LYS A 37 9.29 -17.65 8.19
N THR A 38 9.05 -18.74 8.90
CA THR A 38 8.23 -19.87 8.43
C THR A 38 7.01 -20.15 9.29
N ASP A 39 6.77 -19.33 10.32
CA ASP A 39 5.56 -19.41 11.14
C ASP A 39 4.31 -19.00 10.35
N ASP A 40 3.15 -19.46 10.80
CA ASP A 40 1.89 -19.30 10.07
C ASP A 40 1.43 -17.84 9.99
N ALA A 41 1.74 -17.02 11.01
CA ALA A 41 1.44 -15.60 10.99
C ALA A 41 2.25 -14.88 9.89
N SER A 42 3.53 -15.19 9.78
CA SER A 42 4.41 -14.67 8.72
C SER A 42 3.97 -15.12 7.32
N LYS A 43 3.60 -16.40 7.14
CA LYS A 43 3.05 -16.91 5.86
C LYS A 43 1.76 -16.20 5.48
N LYS A 44 0.85 -15.98 6.44
CA LYS A 44 -0.39 -15.22 6.24
C LYS A 44 -0.10 -13.78 5.84
N ALA A 45 0.81 -13.10 6.53
CA ALA A 45 1.21 -11.74 6.19
C ALA A 45 1.83 -11.64 4.80
N GLN A 46 2.67 -12.61 4.38
CA GLN A 46 3.20 -12.66 3.02
C GLN A 46 2.11 -12.86 1.96
N ALA A 47 1.11 -13.70 2.22
CA ALA A 47 -0.03 -13.88 1.30
C ALA A 47 -0.81 -12.57 1.14
N LEU A 48 -1.13 -11.89 2.24
CA LEU A 48 -1.80 -10.59 2.22
C LEU A 48 -0.96 -9.49 1.56
N ALA A 49 0.38 -9.52 1.72
CA ALA A 49 1.27 -8.60 1.02
C ALA A 49 1.27 -8.84 -0.51
N LYS A 50 1.18 -10.09 -0.96
CA LYS A 50 1.00 -10.43 -2.39
C LYS A 50 -0.34 -9.94 -2.93
N GLU A 51 -1.42 -10.09 -2.17
CA GLU A 51 -2.73 -9.51 -2.52
C GLU A 51 -2.67 -7.98 -2.60
N ALA A 52 -2.04 -7.33 -1.62
CA ALA A 52 -1.82 -5.89 -1.63
C ALA A 52 -1.03 -5.45 -2.87
N LYS A 53 0.00 -6.20 -3.26
CA LYS A 53 0.76 -5.94 -4.49
C LYS A 53 -0.11 -6.07 -5.74
N ALA A 54 -0.92 -7.13 -5.86
CA ALA A 54 -1.82 -7.30 -7.00
C ALA A 54 -2.86 -6.16 -7.12
N LEU A 55 -3.37 -5.68 -5.97
CA LEU A 55 -4.26 -4.52 -5.92
C LEU A 55 -3.54 -3.23 -6.36
N HIS A 56 -2.30 -3.01 -5.93
CA HIS A 56 -1.48 -1.88 -6.39
C HIS A 56 -1.26 -1.94 -7.90
N ASP A 57 -0.85 -3.09 -8.43
CA ASP A 57 -0.60 -3.30 -9.86
C ASP A 57 -1.89 -3.09 -10.69
N SER A 58 -3.07 -3.27 -10.07
CA SER A 58 -4.39 -3.01 -10.67
C SER A 58 -4.91 -1.57 -10.47
N GLY A 59 -4.10 -0.65 -9.90
CA GLY A 59 -4.49 0.73 -9.62
C GLY A 59 -5.41 0.92 -8.40
N LYS A 60 -5.71 -0.15 -7.67
CA LYS A 60 -6.61 -0.16 -6.51
C LYS A 60 -5.86 0.19 -5.22
N HIS A 61 -5.36 1.42 -5.14
CA HIS A 61 -4.45 1.85 -4.08
C HIS A 61 -5.06 1.80 -2.66
N ALA A 62 -6.32 2.20 -2.50
CA ALA A 62 -6.99 2.14 -1.19
C ALA A 62 -7.13 0.69 -0.68
N GLU A 63 -7.52 -0.23 -1.57
CA GLU A 63 -7.62 -1.66 -1.26
C GLU A 63 -6.23 -2.26 -0.95
N SER A 64 -5.20 -1.86 -1.70
CA SER A 64 -3.81 -2.27 -1.46
C SER A 64 -3.31 -1.86 -0.08
N VAL A 65 -3.53 -0.60 0.34
CA VAL A 65 -3.17 -0.11 1.67
C VAL A 65 -3.93 -0.87 2.76
N ALA A 66 -5.24 -1.10 2.58
CA ALA A 66 -6.04 -1.87 3.54
C ALA A 66 -5.50 -3.29 3.72
N LYS A 67 -5.11 -3.96 2.62
CA LYS A 67 -4.50 -5.29 2.69
C LYS A 67 -3.12 -5.30 3.33
N ALA A 68 -2.31 -4.26 3.10
CA ALA A 68 -1.06 -4.10 3.81
C ALA A 68 -1.27 -3.90 5.33
N ASP A 69 -2.29 -3.12 5.74
CA ASP A 69 -2.66 -2.97 7.15
C ASP A 69 -3.13 -4.31 7.78
N GLU A 70 -3.90 -5.12 7.06
CA GLU A 70 -4.28 -6.47 7.50
C GLU A 70 -3.06 -7.38 7.68
N ALA A 71 -2.12 -7.36 6.73
CA ALA A 71 -0.88 -8.13 6.80
C ALA A 71 -0.05 -7.73 8.02
N ALA A 72 0.12 -6.42 8.24
CA ALA A 72 0.87 -5.90 9.37
C ALA A 72 0.25 -6.28 10.72
N LYS A 73 -1.09 -6.24 10.84
CA LYS A 73 -1.79 -6.72 12.03
C LYS A 73 -1.52 -8.20 12.32
N ALA A 74 -1.44 -9.04 11.29
CA ALA A 74 -1.20 -10.47 11.47
C ALA A 74 0.16 -10.78 12.15
N ILE A 75 1.15 -9.89 11.99
CA ILE A 75 2.48 -10.01 12.59
C ILE A 75 2.78 -8.93 13.64
N ASN A 76 1.76 -8.20 14.10
CA ASN A 76 1.88 -7.09 15.05
C ASN A 76 2.90 -6.02 14.64
N LEU A 77 3.06 -5.79 13.33
CA LEU A 77 3.93 -4.76 12.77
C LEU A 77 3.23 -3.41 12.75
N THR A 78 3.90 -2.35 13.22
CA THR A 78 3.45 -0.97 13.01
C THR A 78 4.03 -0.43 11.71
N LEU A 79 3.16 -0.15 10.74
CA LEU A 79 3.55 0.39 9.44
C LEU A 79 3.90 1.87 9.50
N LYS A 80 5.00 2.25 8.84
CA LYS A 80 5.35 3.65 8.59
C LYS A 80 4.67 4.13 7.32
N LYS A 81 3.63 4.94 7.49
CA LYS A 81 2.90 5.64 6.42
C LYS A 81 3.55 7.00 6.16
N LYS A 82 3.51 7.48 4.91
CA LYS A 82 4.04 8.79 4.50
C LYS A 82 2.99 9.87 4.62
#